data_AF-A0A956TLJ1-F1
#
_entry.id   AF-A0A956TLJ1-F1
#
_cell.length_a   1.000
_cell.length_b   1.000
_cell.length_c   1.000
_cell.angle_alpha   90.00
_cell.angle_beta   90.00
_cell.angle_gamma   90.00
#
_symmetry.space_group_name_H-M   'P 1'
#
loop_
_entity.id
_entity.type
_entity.pdbx_description
1 polymer ?
#
loop_
_entity_poly.entity_id
_entity_poly.type
_entity_poly.pdbx_seq_one_letter_code
_entity_poly.pdbx_strand_id
1 'polypeptide(L)'
;MTSNQEPEDTSLVDVTALPSSSADIDAMMARDDFSGLSAKIEALMKLPQSLCKIRGNCCRVATFKGSLSYEDICALAHSDHKDAQNAKDFVTLFEPYASQDAVRQIAPVFVDRVRAAADGDPDAISFFKCRFLGEGGGCLVHEDRPTGCRAYPFPHEKTIYHPGCGFERQGRQNWKQVQTIVAFLERRLSEFAG
;
A
#
# COMPACT_ATOMS: atom_id res chain seq x y z
N MET A 1 39.71 -34.65 6.64
CA MET A 1 38.43 -35.05 6.05
C MET A 1 37.55 -35.58 7.17
N THR A 2 36.76 -34.70 7.79
CA THR A 2 35.62 -35.08 8.63
C THR A 2 34.56 -34.02 8.41
N SER A 3 33.42 -34.51 7.94
CA SER A 3 32.24 -33.78 7.50
C SER A 3 31.56 -33.11 8.70
N ASN A 4 31.45 -31.78 8.70
CA ASN A 4 30.58 -31.07 9.61
C ASN A 4 29.22 -30.90 8.91
N GLN A 5 28.27 -31.76 9.27
CA GLN A 5 26.86 -31.56 8.97
C GLN A 5 26.35 -30.43 9.86
N GLU A 6 25.90 -29.35 9.22
CA GLU A 6 25.15 -28.29 9.89
C GLU A 6 23.76 -28.83 10.31
N PRO A 7 23.24 -28.45 11.49
CA PRO A 7 21.92 -28.88 11.91
C PRO A 7 20.85 -28.18 11.07
N GLU A 8 19.97 -28.98 10.47
CA GLU A 8 18.74 -28.51 9.83
C GLU A 8 17.84 -27.85 10.90
N ASP A 9 17.86 -26.52 10.95
CA ASP A 9 16.89 -25.72 11.69
C ASP A 9 15.53 -25.86 10.99
N THR A 10 14.76 -26.82 11.48
CA THR A 10 13.38 -27.11 11.09
C THR A 10 12.39 -26.28 11.90
N SER A 11 12.69 -25.02 12.19
CA SER A 11 11.68 -24.04 12.58
C SER A 11 10.93 -23.53 11.33
N LEU A 12 10.16 -24.44 10.71
CA LEU A 12 9.00 -24.06 9.92
C LEU A 12 8.05 -23.33 10.88
N VAL A 13 8.19 -22.02 10.96
CA VAL A 13 7.13 -21.15 11.46
C VAL A 13 5.92 -21.42 10.59
N ASP A 14 4.95 -22.08 11.21
CA ASP A 14 3.65 -22.37 10.66
C ASP A 14 3.00 -21.06 10.18
N VAL A 15 2.96 -20.87 8.86
CA VAL A 15 2.44 -19.66 8.19
C VAL A 15 0.91 -19.71 8.08
N THR A 16 0.22 -20.54 8.87
CA THR A 16 -1.24 -20.74 8.79
C THR A 16 -2.10 -19.58 9.32
N ALA A 17 -1.52 -18.47 9.76
CA ALA A 17 -2.32 -17.26 10.03
C ALA A 17 -2.51 -16.40 8.76
N LEU A 18 -3.14 -16.97 7.73
CA LEU A 18 -3.88 -16.19 6.75
C LEU A 18 -5.13 -15.60 7.43
N PRO A 19 -5.52 -14.35 7.14
CA PRO A 19 -6.44 -13.60 7.98
C PRO A 19 -7.83 -14.24 8.02
N SER A 20 -8.42 -14.20 9.21
CA SER A 20 -9.80 -14.60 9.56
C SER A 20 -10.75 -14.52 8.36
N SER A 21 -11.35 -15.65 8.04
CA SER A 21 -12.14 -15.90 6.84
C SER A 21 -13.29 -14.89 6.67
N SER A 22 -13.89 -14.82 5.46
CA SER A 22 -15.12 -14.05 5.26
C SER A 22 -16.22 -14.42 6.27
N ALA A 23 -16.25 -15.67 6.74
CA ALA A 23 -17.22 -16.13 7.72
C ALA A 23 -17.13 -15.39 9.07
N ASP A 24 -15.95 -14.93 9.47
CA ASP A 24 -15.79 -14.16 10.71
C ASP A 24 -16.41 -12.76 10.57
N ILE A 25 -16.24 -12.13 9.41
CA ILE A 25 -16.85 -10.84 9.07
C ILE A 25 -18.38 -11.00 9.02
N ASP A 26 -18.87 -12.04 8.35
CA ASP A 26 -20.31 -12.31 8.24
C ASP A 26 -20.94 -12.53 9.62
N ALA A 27 -20.26 -13.25 10.51
CA ALA A 27 -20.71 -13.46 11.89
C ALA A 27 -20.73 -12.17 12.72
N MET A 28 -19.75 -11.27 12.54
CA MET A 28 -19.76 -9.95 13.19
C MET A 28 -20.92 -9.09 12.68
N MET A 29 -21.16 -9.07 11.37
CA MET A 29 -22.27 -8.34 10.75
C MET A 29 -23.63 -8.85 11.22
N ALA A 30 -23.80 -10.18 11.33
CA ALA A 30 -25.04 -10.79 11.80
C ALA A 30 -25.39 -10.44 13.26
N ARG A 31 -24.37 -10.11 14.07
CA ARG A 31 -24.53 -9.72 15.48
C ARG A 31 -24.50 -8.21 15.70
N ASP A 32 -24.41 -7.40 14.64
CA ASP A 32 -24.19 -5.95 14.73
C ASP A 32 -23.01 -5.58 15.63
N ASP A 33 -21.93 -6.36 15.57
CA ASP A 33 -20.71 -6.14 16.35
C ASP A 33 -19.88 -5.00 15.75
N PHE A 34 -20.35 -3.76 15.91
CA PHE A 34 -19.70 -2.58 15.33
C PHE A 34 -18.27 -2.37 15.82
N SER A 35 -18.00 -2.68 17.09
CA SER A 35 -16.64 -2.59 17.65
C SER A 35 -15.72 -3.64 17.01
N GLY A 36 -16.19 -4.88 16.85
CA GLY A 36 -15.46 -5.94 16.17
C GLY A 36 -15.18 -5.60 14.70
N LEU A 37 -16.18 -5.05 14.00
CA LEU A 37 -16.04 -4.60 12.61
C LEU A 37 -15.03 -3.46 12.46
N SER A 38 -15.05 -2.50 13.39
CA SER A 38 -14.07 -1.40 13.41
C SER A 38 -12.64 -1.92 13.62
N ALA A 39 -12.42 -2.76 14.63
CA ALA A 39 -11.13 -3.40 14.87
C ALA A 39 -10.68 -4.26 13.68
N LYS A 40 -11.63 -4.92 13.00
CA LYS A 40 -11.36 -5.71 11.80
C LYS A 40 -10.89 -4.85 10.64
N ILE A 41 -11.50 -3.69 10.39
CA ILE A 41 -11.03 -2.73 9.38
C ILE A 41 -9.60 -2.31 9.70
N GLU A 42 -9.31 -1.90 10.94
CA GLU A 42 -7.96 -1.49 11.33
C GLU A 42 -6.90 -2.57 11.08
N ALA A 43 -7.24 -3.82 11.35
CA ALA A 43 -6.38 -4.97 11.07
C ALA A 43 -6.19 -5.18 9.56
N LEU A 44 -7.27 -5.09 8.76
CA LEU A 44 -7.22 -5.25 7.31
C LEU A 44 -6.42 -4.15 6.62
N MET A 45 -6.39 -2.94 7.17
CA MET A 45 -5.59 -1.83 6.63
C MET A 45 -4.08 -1.99 6.84
N LYS A 46 -3.65 -2.96 7.65
CA LYS A 46 -2.23 -3.28 7.90
C LYS A 46 -1.85 -4.54 7.15
N LEU A 47 -0.82 -4.44 6.30
CA LEU A 47 -0.30 -5.60 5.58
C LEU A 47 0.85 -6.27 6.35
N PRO A 48 0.87 -7.61 6.43
CA PRO A 48 1.97 -8.34 7.07
C PRO A 48 3.31 -8.03 6.39
N GLN A 49 4.26 -7.47 7.14
CA GLN A 49 5.53 -7.01 6.56
C GLN A 49 6.39 -8.15 5.99
N SER A 50 6.16 -9.39 6.42
CA SER A 50 6.76 -10.60 5.84
C SER A 50 6.46 -10.80 4.35
N LEU A 51 5.42 -10.15 3.80
CA LEU A 51 5.12 -10.16 2.37
C LEU A 51 6.05 -9.24 1.56
N CYS A 52 6.75 -8.31 2.20
CA CYS A 52 7.69 -7.43 1.52
C CYS A 52 8.90 -8.24 1.03
N LYS A 53 9.18 -8.15 -0.28
CA LYS A 53 10.36 -8.81 -0.90
C LYS A 53 11.60 -7.94 -0.92
N ILE A 54 11.56 -6.76 -0.28
CA ILE A 54 12.67 -5.80 -0.13
C ILE A 54 13.39 -5.54 -1.48
N ARG A 55 12.63 -5.35 -2.56
CA ARG A 55 13.18 -5.15 -3.93
C ARG A 55 13.46 -3.69 -4.27
N GLY A 56 13.01 -2.75 -3.44
CA GLY A 56 13.17 -1.31 -3.71
C GLY A 56 12.31 -0.74 -4.84
N ASN A 57 11.51 -1.54 -5.55
CA ASN A 57 10.72 -1.06 -6.70
C ASN A 57 9.76 0.08 -6.34
N CYS A 58 9.11 0.02 -5.18
CA CYS A 58 8.24 1.09 -4.67
C CYS A 58 9.01 2.37 -4.29
N CYS A 59 10.32 2.29 -4.04
CA CYS A 59 11.19 3.44 -3.83
C CYS A 59 11.79 3.94 -5.14
N ARG A 60 11.95 3.06 -6.14
CA ARG A 60 12.48 3.40 -7.46
C ARG A 60 11.46 4.16 -8.29
N VAL A 61 10.23 3.67 -8.36
CA VAL A 61 9.15 4.35 -9.08
C VAL A 61 7.91 4.35 -8.20
N ALA A 62 7.53 5.51 -7.70
CA ALA A 62 6.36 5.74 -6.86
C ALA A 62 5.36 6.67 -7.55
N THR A 63 4.13 6.61 -7.08
CA THR A 63 3.09 7.63 -7.31
C THR A 63 2.49 8.02 -5.97
N PHE A 64 1.92 9.21 -5.87
CA PHE A 64 1.15 9.61 -4.70
C PHE A 64 -0.34 9.42 -4.99
N LYS A 65 -1.01 8.61 -4.16
CA LYS A 65 -2.43 8.27 -4.33
C LYS A 65 -2.82 7.79 -5.74
N GLY A 66 -1.90 7.12 -6.42
CA GLY A 66 -2.14 6.52 -7.73
C GLY A 66 -1.87 7.46 -8.91
N SER A 67 -2.38 8.69 -8.89
CA SER A 67 -2.57 9.46 -10.13
C SER A 67 -2.40 10.99 -10.03
N LEU A 68 -1.86 11.53 -8.93
CA LEU A 68 -1.69 12.99 -8.83
C LEU A 68 -0.44 13.51 -9.57
N SER A 69 -0.54 14.75 -10.06
CA SER A 69 0.60 15.53 -10.55
C SER A 69 1.46 16.05 -9.39
N TYR A 70 2.71 16.42 -9.65
CA TYR A 70 3.57 17.00 -8.63
C TYR A 70 3.01 18.34 -8.10
N GLU A 71 2.44 19.14 -9.00
CA GLU A 71 1.80 20.41 -8.66
C GLU A 71 0.60 20.20 -7.73
N ASP A 72 -0.25 19.21 -8.00
CA ASP A 72 -1.41 18.88 -7.16
C ASP A 72 -0.99 18.37 -5.79
N ILE A 73 0.08 17.57 -5.72
CA ILE A 73 0.61 17.08 -4.44
C ILE A 73 1.18 18.26 -3.64
N CYS A 74 1.90 19.18 -4.29
CA CYS A 74 2.39 20.40 -3.64
C CYS A 74 1.22 21.26 -3.13
N ALA A 75 0.16 21.45 -3.92
CA ALA A 75 -1.02 22.19 -3.49
C ALA A 75 -1.70 21.50 -2.29
N LEU A 76 -1.87 20.18 -2.35
CA LEU A 76 -2.42 19.38 -1.25
C LEU A 76 -1.59 19.52 0.03
N ALA A 77 -0.27 19.53 -0.09
CA ALA A 77 0.66 19.70 1.02
C ALA A 77 0.51 21.07 1.71
N HIS A 78 -0.01 22.10 1.05
CA HIS A 78 -0.24 23.43 1.64
C HIS A 78 -1.71 23.69 2.01
N SER A 79 -2.56 22.66 1.94
CA SER A 79 -3.98 22.76 2.27
C SER A 79 -4.29 22.29 3.70
N ASP A 80 -5.52 22.54 4.16
CA ASP A 80 -6.08 21.99 5.40
C ASP A 80 -6.72 20.60 5.21
N HIS A 81 -6.49 19.95 4.06
CA HIS A 81 -7.04 18.63 3.79
C HIS A 81 -6.45 17.58 4.74
N LYS A 82 -7.24 16.55 5.10
CA LYS A 82 -6.80 15.45 5.99
C LYS A 82 -5.55 14.68 5.52
N ASP A 83 -5.17 14.85 4.25
CA ASP A 83 -4.02 14.21 3.63
C ASP A 83 -2.84 15.16 3.38
N ALA A 84 -2.95 16.42 3.81
CA ALA A 84 -1.91 17.41 3.63
C ALA A 84 -0.58 16.95 4.24
N GLN A 85 -0.61 16.35 5.44
CA GLN A 85 0.61 15.83 6.07
C GLN A 85 1.25 14.68 5.26
N ASN A 86 0.44 13.75 4.74
CA ASN A 86 0.94 12.67 3.88
C ASN A 86 1.59 13.23 2.60
N ALA A 87 1.02 14.29 2.03
CA ALA A 87 1.59 14.96 0.86
C ALA A 87 2.91 15.66 1.19
N LYS A 88 3.00 16.38 2.32
CA LYS A 88 4.24 17.01 2.82
C LYS A 88 5.36 15.97 3.01
N ASP A 89 5.04 14.86 3.68
CA ASP A 89 6.00 13.78 3.91
C ASP A 89 6.46 13.18 2.58
N PHE A 90 5.54 12.95 1.65
CA PHE A 90 5.86 12.40 0.34
C PHE A 90 6.83 13.30 -0.44
N VAL A 91 6.54 14.59 -0.61
CA VAL A 91 7.40 15.51 -1.41
C VAL A 91 8.76 15.76 -0.75
N THR A 92 8.88 15.54 0.56
CA THR A 92 10.16 15.60 1.27
C THR A 92 11.04 14.39 0.90
N LEU A 93 10.45 13.21 0.76
CA LEU A 93 11.16 11.95 0.52
C LEU A 93 11.37 11.62 -0.95
N PHE A 94 10.44 12.03 -1.79
CA PHE A 94 10.34 11.64 -3.18
C PHE A 94 10.53 12.85 -4.09
N GLU A 95 11.37 12.68 -5.11
CA GLU A 95 11.60 13.69 -6.15
C GLU A 95 10.99 13.21 -7.48
N PRO A 96 10.38 14.12 -8.26
CA PRO A 96 9.75 13.75 -9.51
C PRO A 96 10.80 13.34 -10.54
N TYR A 97 10.44 12.39 -11.39
CA TYR A 97 11.17 12.14 -12.64
C TYR A 97 10.92 13.26 -13.65
N ALA A 98 11.89 13.49 -14.54
CA ALA A 98 11.80 14.54 -15.55
C ALA A 98 10.68 14.31 -16.57
N SER A 99 10.31 13.05 -16.84
CA SER A 99 9.22 12.70 -17.77
C SER A 99 8.69 11.29 -17.50
N GLN A 100 7.46 11.03 -17.96
CA GLN A 100 6.89 9.67 -17.96
C GLN A 100 7.68 8.71 -18.85
N ASP A 101 8.24 9.18 -19.97
CA ASP A 101 9.04 8.35 -20.87
C ASP A 101 10.28 7.78 -20.19
N ALA A 102 10.98 8.60 -19.40
CA ALA A 102 12.13 8.14 -18.61
C ALA A 102 11.73 7.03 -17.63
N VAL A 103 10.53 7.14 -17.05
CA VAL A 103 10.01 6.15 -16.10
C VAL A 103 9.57 4.89 -16.82
N ARG A 104 8.97 5.01 -18.01
CA ARG A 104 8.50 3.88 -18.81
C ARG A 104 9.65 2.97 -19.24
N GLN A 105 10.85 3.52 -19.44
CA GLN A 105 12.06 2.73 -19.68
C GLN A 105 12.48 1.90 -18.45
N ILE A 106 12.16 2.35 -17.25
CA ILE A 106 12.52 1.70 -15.98
C ILE A 106 11.46 0.68 -15.54
N ALA A 107 10.18 1.04 -15.65
CA ALA A 107 9.06 0.27 -15.10
C ALA A 107 7.83 0.31 -16.04
N PRO A 108 7.93 -0.22 -17.27
CA PRO A 108 6.90 -0.03 -18.30
C PRO A 108 5.52 -0.54 -17.86
N VAL A 109 5.46 -1.75 -17.31
CA VAL A 109 4.20 -2.37 -16.87
C VAL A 109 3.58 -1.61 -15.68
N PHE A 110 4.40 -1.01 -14.81
CA PHE A 110 3.88 -0.22 -13.69
C PHE A 110 3.29 1.11 -14.19
N VAL A 111 3.98 1.79 -15.11
CA VAL A 111 3.48 3.01 -15.76
C VAL A 111 2.15 2.73 -16.46
N ASP A 112 2.06 1.65 -17.22
CA ASP A 112 0.81 1.28 -17.90
C ASP A 112 -0.34 1.02 -16.91
N ARG A 113 -0.06 0.33 -15.79
CA ARG A 113 -1.05 0.11 -14.71
C ARG A 113 -1.52 1.43 -14.08
N VAL A 114 -0.60 2.36 -13.86
CA VAL A 114 -0.89 3.68 -13.30
C VAL A 114 -1.79 4.48 -14.22
N ARG A 115 -1.41 4.58 -15.50
CA ARG A 115 -2.18 5.30 -16.52
C ARG A 115 -3.58 4.72 -16.71
N ALA A 116 -3.72 3.39 -16.68
CA ALA A 116 -5.01 2.73 -16.82
C ALA A 116 -5.98 2.97 -15.64
N ALA A 117 -5.43 3.35 -14.48
CA ALA A 117 -6.20 3.61 -13.25
C ALA A 117 -6.30 5.12 -12.93
N ALA A 118 -5.96 5.99 -13.89
CA ALA A 118 -6.05 7.43 -13.73
C ALA A 118 -7.52 7.88 -13.58
N ASP A 119 -7.79 8.72 -12.58
CA ASP A 119 -9.10 9.38 -12.43
C ASP A 119 -9.26 10.58 -13.38
N GLY A 120 -8.17 11.01 -14.03
CA GLY A 120 -8.11 12.17 -14.92
C GLY A 120 -7.14 11.94 -16.07
N ASP A 121 -6.47 12.99 -16.52
CA ASP A 121 -5.51 12.89 -17.61
C ASP A 121 -4.31 11.98 -17.24
N PRO A 122 -4.14 10.81 -17.88
CA PRO A 122 -3.02 9.91 -17.60
C PRO A 122 -1.66 10.55 -17.92
N ASP A 123 -1.61 11.58 -18.75
CA ASP A 123 -0.37 12.30 -19.09
C ASP A 123 0.02 13.34 -18.02
N ALA A 124 -0.91 13.76 -17.16
CA ALA A 124 -0.64 14.68 -16.05
C ALA A 124 -0.01 13.99 -14.81
N ILE A 125 0.01 12.65 -14.77
CA ILE A 125 0.51 11.91 -13.61
C ILE A 125 2.02 12.09 -13.48
N SER A 126 2.47 12.43 -12.26
CA SER A 126 3.89 12.47 -11.93
C SER A 126 4.34 11.16 -11.28
N PHE A 127 5.51 10.70 -11.69
CA PHE A 127 6.19 9.56 -11.09
C PHE A 127 7.41 10.04 -10.32
N PHE A 128 7.77 9.31 -9.26
CA PHE A 128 8.78 9.78 -8.32
C PHE A 128 9.80 8.69 -7.97
N LYS A 129 11.00 9.13 -7.59
CA LYS A 129 12.04 8.30 -6.98
C LYS A 129 12.33 8.77 -5.56
N CYS A 130 12.57 7.82 -4.67
CA CYS A 130 12.96 8.10 -3.29
C CYS A 130 14.42 8.59 -3.27
N ARG A 131 14.67 9.69 -2.55
CA ARG A 131 16.02 10.26 -2.34
C ARG A 131 16.97 9.32 -1.59
N PHE A 132 16.42 8.35 -0.85
CA PHE A 132 17.17 7.39 -0.03
C PHE A 132 17.27 5.99 -0.67
N LEU A 133 16.99 5.86 -1.96
CA LEU A 133 17.22 4.62 -2.68
C LEU A 133 18.72 4.49 -2.98
N GLY A 134 19.37 3.50 -2.37
CA GLY A 134 20.76 3.17 -2.66
C GLY A 134 20.92 2.49 -4.03
N GLU A 135 22.15 2.48 -4.56
CA GLU A 135 22.48 1.91 -5.87
C GLU A 135 22.10 0.42 -5.99
N GLY A 136 22.21 -0.33 -4.89
CA GLY A 136 21.80 -1.74 -4.81
C GLY A 136 20.29 -1.97 -4.67
N GLY A 137 19.46 -0.92 -4.71
CA GLY A 137 18.00 -1.01 -4.52
C GLY A 137 17.54 -1.07 -3.06
N GLY A 138 18.46 -1.01 -2.10
CA GLY A 138 18.17 -0.94 -0.67
C GLY A 138 17.78 0.47 -0.21
N CYS A 139 17.06 0.56 0.91
CA CYS A 139 16.76 1.83 1.56
C CYS A 139 17.93 2.24 2.48
N LEU A 140 18.52 3.40 2.23
CA LEU A 140 19.66 3.92 3.01
C LEU A 140 19.29 4.33 4.44
N VAL A 141 17.99 4.51 4.71
CA VAL A 141 17.45 4.91 6.02
C VAL A 141 16.41 3.89 6.50
N HIS A 142 16.62 2.59 6.26
CA HIS A 142 15.61 1.57 6.54
C HIS A 142 15.11 1.61 7.99
N GLU A 143 16.01 1.69 8.96
CA GLU A 143 15.66 1.73 10.39
C GLU A 143 15.01 3.04 10.82
N ASP A 144 15.31 4.15 10.14
CA ASP A 144 14.79 5.50 10.42
C ASP A 144 13.68 5.92 9.46
N ARG A 145 13.19 5.00 8.63
CA ARG A 145 12.23 5.33 7.58
C ARG A 145 10.95 5.93 8.16
N PRO A 146 10.37 6.97 7.54
CA PRO A 146 9.15 7.59 8.04
C PRO A 146 7.98 6.62 8.15
N THR A 147 7.03 6.92 9.04
CA THR A 147 5.86 6.07 9.31
C THR A 147 5.10 5.70 8.03
N GLY A 148 4.92 6.66 7.11
CA GLY A 148 4.29 6.40 5.81
C GLY A 148 5.02 5.32 5.00
N CYS A 149 6.36 5.33 4.98
CA CYS A 149 7.16 4.30 4.32
C CYS A 149 7.10 2.94 5.02
N ARG A 150 6.89 2.89 6.36
CA ARG A 150 6.71 1.64 7.10
C ARG A 150 5.36 0.99 6.81
N ALA A 151 4.34 1.82 6.64
CA ALA A 151 2.97 1.36 6.46
C ALA A 151 2.60 1.11 4.98
N TYR A 152 3.34 1.70 4.03
CA TYR A 152 3.09 1.50 2.60
C TYR A 152 3.49 0.09 2.13
N PRO A 153 2.70 -0.56 1.24
CA PRO A 153 1.44 -0.08 0.64
C PRO A 153 0.24 -0.20 1.58
N PHE A 154 -0.75 0.68 1.41
CA PHE A 154 -2.03 0.58 2.12
C PHE A 154 -3.06 -0.16 1.25
N PRO A 155 -3.88 -1.06 1.80
CA PRO A 155 -5.02 -1.63 1.09
C PRO A 155 -6.02 -0.53 0.69
N HIS A 156 -6.09 -0.22 -0.60
CA HIS A 156 -7.00 0.78 -1.17
C HIS A 156 -7.15 0.55 -2.67
N GLU A 157 -8.26 0.97 -3.29
CA GLU A 157 -8.46 0.85 -4.75
C GLU A 157 -7.40 1.62 -5.55
N LYS A 158 -7.00 2.79 -5.06
CA LYS A 158 -5.97 3.65 -5.66
C LYS A 158 -4.54 3.19 -5.37
N THR A 159 -4.35 2.11 -4.62
CA THR A 159 -3.03 1.53 -4.42
C THR A 159 -2.66 0.65 -5.61
N ILE A 160 -1.73 1.17 -6.42
CA ILE A 160 -1.24 0.48 -7.61
C ILE A 160 0.03 -0.27 -7.24
N TYR A 161 0.01 -1.59 -7.43
CA TYR A 161 1.13 -2.46 -7.08
C TYR A 161 2.06 -2.65 -8.27
N HIS A 162 3.37 -2.59 -7.99
CA HIS A 162 4.40 -3.04 -8.92
C HIS A 162 4.21 -4.51 -9.30
N PRO A 163 4.51 -4.91 -10.55
CA PRO A 163 4.50 -6.30 -10.95
C PRO A 163 5.32 -7.19 -10.01
N GLY A 164 4.72 -8.28 -9.52
CA GLY A 164 5.37 -9.23 -8.63
C GLY A 164 5.50 -8.77 -7.16
N CYS A 165 4.91 -7.63 -6.79
CA CYS A 165 4.82 -7.18 -5.40
C CYS A 165 4.15 -8.25 -4.52
N GLY A 166 4.80 -8.62 -3.40
CA GLY A 166 4.26 -9.65 -2.50
C GLY A 166 2.96 -9.23 -1.80
N PHE A 167 2.72 -7.92 -1.67
CA PHE A 167 1.51 -7.37 -1.09
C PHE A 167 0.29 -7.38 -2.01
N GLU A 168 0.45 -7.51 -3.33
CA GLU A 168 -0.63 -7.22 -4.30
C GLU A 168 -1.89 -8.05 -4.05
N ARG A 169 -1.74 -9.37 -3.87
CA ARG A 169 -2.88 -10.28 -3.67
C ARG A 169 -3.61 -9.95 -2.35
N GLN A 170 -2.87 -9.89 -1.25
CA GLN A 170 -3.45 -9.67 0.07
C GLN A 170 -4.05 -8.27 0.20
N GLY A 171 -3.38 -7.25 -0.32
CA GLY A 171 -3.88 -5.87 -0.30
C GLY A 171 -5.20 -5.71 -1.06
N ARG A 172 -5.33 -6.36 -2.24
CA ARG A 172 -6.60 -6.39 -2.98
C ARG A 172 -7.70 -7.14 -2.23
N GLN A 173 -7.35 -8.27 -1.59
CA GLN A 173 -8.31 -9.04 -0.81
C GLN A 173 -8.79 -8.28 0.43
N ASN A 174 -7.86 -7.66 1.18
CA ASN A 174 -8.17 -6.85 2.34
C ASN A 174 -9.09 -5.68 1.95
N TRP A 175 -8.80 -4.99 0.85
CA TRP A 175 -9.64 -3.90 0.39
C TRP A 175 -11.08 -4.33 0.08
N LYS A 176 -11.26 -5.48 -0.59
CA LYS A 176 -12.61 -6.03 -0.83
C LYS A 176 -13.38 -6.27 0.48
N GLN A 177 -12.70 -6.83 1.49
CA GLN A 177 -13.30 -7.05 2.80
C GLN A 177 -13.65 -5.75 3.51
N VAL A 178 -12.77 -4.73 3.44
CA VAL A 178 -13.06 -3.38 3.96
C VAL A 178 -14.30 -2.80 3.29
N GLN A 179 -14.42 -2.90 1.96
CA GLN A 179 -15.59 -2.43 1.22
C GLN A 179 -16.88 -3.15 1.66
N THR A 180 -16.82 -4.46 1.89
CA THR A 180 -17.96 -5.22 2.43
C THR A 180 -18.41 -4.70 3.79
N ILE A 181 -17.47 -4.43 4.70
CA ILE A 181 -17.79 -3.91 6.03
C ILE A 181 -18.36 -2.49 5.92
N VAL A 182 -17.71 -1.60 5.15
CA VAL A 182 -18.15 -0.21 4.96
C VAL A 182 -19.57 -0.14 4.41
N ALA A 183 -19.88 -0.90 3.35
CA ALA A 183 -21.21 -0.93 2.75
C ALA A 183 -22.30 -1.38 3.75
N PHE A 184 -21.97 -2.31 4.65
CA PHE A 184 -22.87 -2.72 5.71
C PHE A 184 -23.09 -1.62 6.75
N LEU A 185 -22.02 -0.94 7.19
CA LEU A 185 -22.11 0.15 8.16
C LEU A 185 -22.93 1.32 7.60
N GLU A 186 -22.74 1.67 6.32
CA GLU A 186 -23.53 2.71 5.63
C GLU A 186 -25.01 2.37 5.56
N ARG A 187 -25.34 1.11 5.26
CA ARG A 187 -26.73 0.63 5.28
C ARG A 187 -27.33 0.71 6.68
N ARG A 188 -26.62 0.24 7.72
CA ARG A 188 -27.08 0.31 9.11
C ARG A 188 -27.28 1.75 9.57
N LEU A 189 -26.35 2.64 9.24
CA LEU A 189 -26.47 4.07 9.56
C LEU A 189 -27.73 4.67 8.94
N SER A 190 -28.05 4.30 7.70
CA SER A 190 -29.27 4.74 7.01
C SER A 190 -30.55 4.21 7.66
N GLU A 191 -30.53 2.98 8.18
CA GLU A 191 -31.65 2.37 8.93
C GLU A 191 -31.92 3.08 10.27
N PHE A 192 -30.89 3.63 10.93
CA PHE A 192 -31.04 4.39 12.18
C PHE A 192 -31.38 5.87 12.00
N ALA A 193 -31.08 6.43 10.83
CA ALA A 193 -31.33 7.85 10.53
C ALA A 193 -32.74 8.13 9.98
N GLY A 194 -33.50 7.08 9.64
CA GLY A 194 -34.91 7.16 9.21
C GLY A 194 -35.87 6.80 10.33
#